data_AF-A0A8A1UFX3-F1
#
_entry.id   AF-A0A8A1UFX3-F1
#
_cell.length_a   1.000
_cell.length_b   1.000
_cell.length_c   1.000
_cell.angle_alpha   90.00
_cell.angle_beta   90.00
_cell.angle_gamma   90.00
#
_symmetry.space_group_name_H-M   'P 1'
#
loop_
_entity.id
_entity.type
_entity.pdbx_description
1 polymer ?
#
loop_
_entity_poly.entity_id
_entity_poly.type
_entity_poly.pdbx_seq_one_letter_code
_entity_poly.pdbx_strand_id
1 'polypeptide(L)' 'MPPTPPLSTGAPPPAADANEAIRQFVRARRGRSWTAEDRAEYARLLEIWTSAVDRTTAGVG' A
#
# COMPACT_ATOMS: atom_id res chain seq x y z
N MET A 1 18.52 -19.53 -15.27
CA MET A 1 17.19 -19.14 -14.74
C MET A 1 17.03 -19.86 -13.41
N PRO A 2 16.50 -19.25 -12.32
CA PRO A 2 15.48 -18.19 -12.26
C PRO A 2 15.86 -16.98 -11.37
N PRO A 3 15.13 -15.85 -11.40
CA PRO A 3 15.06 -14.97 -10.25
C PRO A 3 14.02 -15.54 -9.28
N THR A 4 14.46 -15.98 -8.10
CA THR A 4 13.57 -16.24 -6.97
C THR A 4 12.92 -14.91 -6.57
N PRO A 5 11.59 -14.77 -6.56
CA PRO A 5 10.97 -13.57 -6.00
C PRO A 5 11.22 -13.56 -4.49
N PRO A 6 11.56 -12.42 -3.86
CA PRO A 6 11.48 -12.33 -2.41
C PRO A 6 10.00 -12.48 -2.03
N LEU A 7 9.67 -13.64 -1.47
CA LEU A 7 8.49 -13.80 -0.64
C LEU A 7 8.66 -12.88 0.57
N SER A 8 8.22 -11.63 0.45
CA SER A 8 7.99 -10.77 1.61
C SER A 8 6.72 -11.24 2.33
N THR A 9 6.79 -12.45 2.88
CA THR A 9 5.79 -13.01 3.78
C THR A 9 6.29 -12.72 5.19
N GLY A 10 5.59 -11.85 5.92
CA GLY A 10 5.63 -11.88 7.38
C GLY A 10 5.36 -10.56 8.08
N ALA A 11 5.82 -9.43 7.53
CA ALA A 11 5.57 -8.13 8.11
C ALA A 11 4.70 -7.29 7.17
N PRO A 12 3.59 -6.71 7.66
CA PRO A 12 2.89 -5.70 6.89
C PRO A 12 3.85 -4.56 6.55
N PRO A 13 3.75 -3.97 5.35
CA PRO A 13 4.68 -2.95 4.92
C PRO A 13 4.68 -1.78 5.91
N PRO A 14 5.85 -1.15 6.17
CA PRO A 14 5.88 0.07 6.95
C PRO A 14 4.96 1.12 6.32
N ALA A 15 4.44 2.05 7.14
CA ALA A 15 3.49 3.07 6.67
C ALA A 15 4.06 3.90 5.50
N ALA A 16 5.38 4.06 5.42
CA ALA A 16 6.07 4.72 4.31
C ALA A 16 5.87 3.97 2.98
N ASP A 17 6.07 2.65 2.96
CA ASP A 17 5.93 1.82 1.76
C ASP A 17 4.48 1.77 1.28
N ALA A 18 3.52 1.64 2.21
CA ALA A 18 2.10 1.70 1.87
C ALA A 18 1.71 3.07 1.27
N ASN A 19 2.25 4.15 1.82
CA ASN A 19 2.04 5.51 1.29
C ASN A 19 2.68 5.70 -0.10
N GLU A 20 3.86 5.11 -0.33
CA GLU A 20 4.49 5.13 -1.65
C GLU A 20 3.64 4.38 -2.68
N ALA A 21 3.14 3.19 -2.34
CA ALA A 21 2.24 2.42 -3.20
C ALA A 21 0.99 3.22 -3.57
N ILE A 22 0.37 3.93 -2.60
CA ILE A 22 -0.75 4.84 -2.85
C ILE A 22 -0.36 5.94 -3.85
N ARG A 23 0.79 6.60 -3.68
CA ARG A 23 1.26 7.66 -4.57
C ARG A 23 1.49 7.15 -5.99
N GLN A 24 2.12 5.98 -6.13
CA GLN A 24 2.35 5.36 -7.43
C GLN A 24 1.01 4.99 -8.10
N PHE A 25 0.08 4.41 -7.36
CA PHE A 25 -1.25 4.03 -7.84
C PHE A 25 -2.03 5.23 -8.39
N VAL A 26 -2.06 6.34 -7.65
CA VAL A 26 -2.73 7.59 -8.05
C VAL A 26 -2.02 8.21 -9.26
N ARG A 27 -0.68 8.25 -9.25
CA ARG A 27 0.11 8.81 -10.36
C ARG A 27 -0.12 8.05 -11.67
N ALA A 28 -0.17 6.72 -11.63
CA ALA A 28 -0.43 5.88 -12.80
C ALA A 28 -1.81 6.13 -13.43
N ARG A 29 -2.76 6.65 -12.65
CA ARG A 29 -4.15 6.91 -13.06
C ARG A 29 -4.46 8.38 -13.31
N ARG A 30 -3.44 9.25 -13.29
CA ARG A 30 -3.62 10.68 -13.52
C ARG A 30 -4.26 10.91 -14.89
N GLY A 31 -5.38 11.63 -14.91
CA GLY A 31 -6.11 11.96 -16.15
C GLY A 31 -7.02 10.83 -16.67
N ARG A 32 -7.21 9.74 -15.92
CA ARG A 32 -8.17 8.69 -16.24
C ARG A 32 -9.29 8.66 -15.20
N SER A 33 -10.50 8.34 -15.64
CA SER A 33 -11.61 8.03 -14.75
C SER A 33 -11.34 6.74 -13.99
N TRP A 34 -11.59 6.74 -12.68
CA TRP A 34 -11.42 5.55 -11.85
C TRP A 34 -12.60 4.59 -12.04
N THR A 35 -12.27 3.32 -12.26
CA THR A 35 -13.24 2.22 -12.29
C THR A 35 -13.64 1.82 -10.86
N ALA A 36 -14.63 0.95 -10.74
CA ALA A 36 -14.98 0.34 -9.45
C ALA A 36 -13.83 -0.49 -8.87
N GLU A 37 -13.06 -1.18 -9.74
CA GLU A 37 -11.89 -1.95 -9.34
C GLU A 37 -10.77 -1.05 -8.81
N ASP A 38 -10.54 0.10 -9.47
CA ASP A 38 -9.55 1.08 -8.99
C ASP A 38 -9.92 1.62 -7.61
N ARG A 39 -11.21 1.84 -7.35
CA ARG A 39 -11.69 2.29 -6.03
C ARG A 39 -11.48 1.21 -4.97
N ALA A 40 -11.74 -0.05 -5.31
CA ALA A 40 -11.53 -1.17 -4.39
C ALA A 40 -10.05 -1.33 -4.03
N GLU A 41 -9.16 -1.25 -5.02
CA GLU A 41 -7.72 -1.35 -4.77
C GLU A 41 -7.18 -0.14 -3.99
N TYR A 42 -7.66 1.08 -4.28
CA TYR A 42 -7.31 2.25 -3.49
C TYR A 42 -7.78 2.14 -2.03
N ALA A 43 -8.99 1.62 -1.79
CA ALA A 43 -9.50 1.39 -0.44
C ALA A 43 -8.62 0.38 0.32
N ARG A 44 -8.24 -0.73 -0.32
CA ARG A 44 -7.32 -1.72 0.26
C ARG A 44 -5.97 -1.09 0.64
N LEU A 45 -5.40 -0.26 -0.23
CA LEU A 45 -4.14 0.44 0.04
C LEU A 45 -4.28 1.39 1.25
N LEU A 46 -5.41 2.07 1.39
CA LEU A 46 -5.71 2.91 2.55
C LEU A 46 -5.84 2.11 3.85
N GLU A 47 -6.48 0.94 3.82
CA GLU A 47 -6.61 0.07 5.00
C GLU A 47 -5.24 -0.42 5.50
N ILE A 48 -4.36 -0.81 4.56
CA ILE A 48 -2.99 -1.23 4.86
C ILE A 48 -2.21 -0.07 5.48
N TRP A 49 -2.29 1.13 4.89
CA TRP A 49 -1.61 2.32 5.39
C TRP A 49 -2.10 2.70 6.79
N THR A 50 -3.41 2.74 7.00
CA THR A 50 -4.02 3.09 8.29
C THR A 50 -3.58 2.13 9.39
N SER A 51 -3.59 0.83 9.10
CA SER A 51 -3.13 -0.22 10.04
C SER A 51 -1.62 -0.13 10.34
N ALA A 52 -0.82 0.32 9.38
CA ALA A 52 0.62 0.52 9.57
C ALA A 52 0.93 1.79 10.39
N VAL A 53 0.15 2.87 10.19
CA VAL A 53 0.25 4.10 10.98
C VAL A 53 -0.12 3.85 12.44
N ASP A 54 -1.23 3.16 12.70
CA ASP A 54 -1.68 2.86 14.07
C ASP A 54 -0.62 2.08 14.87
N ARG A 55 -0.02 1.06 14.26
CA ARG A 55 1.10 0.33 14.89
C ARG A 55 2.35 1.20 15.12
N THR A 56 2.61 2.13 14.22
CA THR A 56 3.75 3.06 14.37
C THR A 56 3.49 4.00 15.55
N THR A 57 2.26 4.47 15.73
CA THR A 57 1.88 5.33 16.86
C THR A 57 1.80 4.57 18.18
N ALA A 58 1.35 3.31 18.17
CA ALA A 58 1.27 2.45 19.35
C ALA A 58 2.64 2.00 19.88
N GLY A 59 3.67 1.93 19.01
CA GLY A 59 5.05 1.58 19.40
C GLY A 59 5.85 2.70 20.07
N VAL A 60 5.26 3.88 20.29
CA VAL A 60 5.89 5.06 20.93
C VAL A 60 5.43 5.23 22.40
N GLY A 61 4.75 4.23 22.97
CA GLY A 61 4.29 4.21 24.37
C GLY A 61 5.26 3.58 25.35
#